data_AF-A0A940T3P4-F1
#
_entry.id   AF-A0A940T3P4-F1
#
_cell.length_a   1.000
_cell.length_b   1.000
_cell.length_c   1.000
_cell.angle_alpha   90.00
_cell.angle_beta   90.00
_cell.angle_gamma   90.00
#
_symmetry.space_group_name_H-M   'P 1'
#
loop_
_entity.id
_entity.type
_entity.pdbx_description
1 polymer ?
#
loop_
_entity_poly.entity_id
_entity_poly.type
_entity_poly.pdbx_seq_one_letter_code
_entity_poly.pdbx_strand_id
1 'polypeptide(L)'
;MQVSTRVWAAGKWRALDTAATFRQQGAIRALGTAVIAASPQLAAVLDRHGLTLDPVSGEVVELEPLNTVMSKRGEQVRKNLERLEAEWEAAHPGETMGPVVSSRLTAQAWAYERPAKKPTTLREEEAWLTELREAGYDPEYLVRRPARVPVSTDDLSVQRIASRALDRCAAAESTWTRHSVQEHATRIITEAGVRATPNELRELIGVATMLALEDCFSILPADAVTP
;
A
#
# COMPACT_ATOMS: atom_id res chain seq x y z
N MET A 1 10.56 -0.88 1.14
CA MET A 1 11.36 -1.94 0.50
C MET A 1 12.63 -1.30 -0.06
N GLN A 2 13.80 -1.84 0.25
CA GLN A 2 15.08 -1.42 -0.34
C GLN A 2 15.57 -2.60 -1.17
N VAL A 3 15.62 -2.43 -2.49
CA VAL A 3 16.07 -3.47 -3.43
C VAL A 3 17.43 -3.05 -3.97
N SER A 4 18.32 -4.02 -4.16
CA SER A 4 19.59 -3.79 -4.84
C SER A 4 19.34 -3.22 -6.24
N THR A 5 20.02 -2.12 -6.58
CA THR A 5 20.02 -1.57 -7.95
C THR A 5 20.93 -2.35 -8.89
N ARG A 6 21.46 -3.49 -8.44
CA ARG A 6 22.23 -4.44 -9.26
C ARG A 6 21.59 -5.81 -9.27
N VAL A 7 21.52 -6.39 -10.46
CA VAL A 7 21.00 -7.74 -10.71
C VAL A 7 22.06 -8.56 -11.45
N TRP A 8 22.10 -9.86 -11.18
CA TRP A 8 22.95 -10.79 -11.92
C TRP A 8 22.23 -11.23 -13.19
N ALA A 9 22.77 -10.87 -14.36
CA ALA A 9 22.18 -11.20 -15.64
C ALA A 9 23.24 -11.33 -16.74
N ALA A 10 23.11 -12.37 -17.57
CA ALA A 10 24.09 -12.71 -18.61
C ALA A 10 25.54 -12.80 -18.06
N GLY A 11 25.71 -13.51 -16.94
CA GLY A 11 27.02 -13.82 -16.36
C GLY A 11 27.75 -12.64 -15.68
N LYS A 12 27.09 -11.49 -15.45
CA LYS A 12 27.68 -10.35 -14.74
C LYS A 12 26.65 -9.54 -13.96
N TRP A 13 27.14 -8.76 -12.99
CA TRP A 13 26.35 -7.76 -12.27
C TRP A 13 26.04 -6.55 -13.16
N ARG A 14 24.76 -6.34 -13.47
CA ARG A 14 24.28 -5.20 -14.26
C ARG A 14 23.48 -4.23 -13.39
N ALA A 15 23.40 -2.97 -13.83
CA ALA A 15 22.49 -2.01 -13.23
C ALA A 15 21.04 -2.36 -13.60
N LEU A 16 20.14 -2.23 -12.64
CA LEU A 16 18.70 -2.31 -12.86
C LEU A 16 18.20 -1.01 -13.49
N ASP A 17 17.28 -1.10 -14.44
CA ASP A 17 16.56 0.08 -14.91
C ASP A 17 15.61 0.56 -13.79
N THR A 18 16.05 1.55 -13.04
CA THR A 18 15.29 2.11 -11.93
C THR A 18 14.07 2.88 -12.41
N ALA A 19 14.09 3.48 -13.61
CA ALA A 19 12.94 4.23 -14.12
C ALA A 19 11.77 3.29 -14.42
N ALA A 20 12.04 2.14 -15.05
CA ALA A 20 11.05 1.09 -15.22
C ALA A 20 10.54 0.57 -13.86
N THR A 21 11.45 0.32 -12.91
CA THR A 21 11.09 -0.16 -11.57
C THR A 21 10.19 0.81 -10.81
N PHE A 22 10.43 2.13 -10.92
CA PHE A 22 9.58 3.14 -10.29
C PHE A 22 8.16 3.14 -10.84
N ARG A 23 7.97 2.89 -12.15
CA ARG A 23 6.62 2.75 -12.74
C ARG A 23 5.85 1.54 -12.22
N GLN A 24 6.54 0.54 -11.66
CA GLN A 24 5.92 -0.66 -11.09
C GLN A 24 5.62 -0.52 -9.59
N GLN A 25 6.01 0.60 -8.97
CA GLN A 25 5.95 0.76 -7.52
C GLN A 25 4.52 0.64 -6.97
N GLY A 26 3.53 1.17 -7.68
CA GLY A 26 2.14 1.08 -7.25
C GLY A 26 1.62 -0.36 -7.25
N ALA A 27 1.92 -1.13 -8.30
CA ALA A 27 1.62 -2.56 -8.37
C ALA A 27 2.31 -3.36 -7.25
N ILE A 28 3.60 -3.12 -7.01
CA ILE A 28 4.37 -3.78 -5.94
C ILE A 28 3.75 -3.49 -4.56
N ARG A 29 3.39 -2.22 -4.30
CA ARG A 29 2.73 -1.83 -3.04
C ARG A 29 1.37 -2.50 -2.89
N ALA A 30 0.54 -2.47 -3.93
CA ALA A 30 -0.78 -3.10 -3.93
C ALA A 30 -0.67 -4.60 -3.66
N LEU A 31 0.28 -5.30 -4.29
CA LEU A 31 0.53 -6.72 -4.06
C LEU A 31 0.98 -6.99 -2.62
N GLY A 32 1.87 -6.17 -2.07
CA GLY A 32 2.31 -6.30 -0.68
C GLY A 32 1.16 -6.20 0.31
N THR A 33 0.28 -5.20 0.14
CA THR A 33 -0.93 -5.05 0.95
C THR A 33 -1.87 -6.23 0.77
N ALA A 34 -2.16 -6.65 -0.47
CA ALA A 34 -3.08 -7.73 -0.78
C ALA A 34 -2.67 -9.06 -0.15
N VAL A 35 -1.37 -9.39 -0.19
CA VAL A 35 -0.85 -10.64 0.40
C VAL A 35 -1.03 -10.68 1.92
N ILE A 36 -0.86 -9.54 2.60
CA ILE A 36 -1.07 -9.46 4.05
C ILE A 36 -2.56 -9.56 4.36
N ALA A 37 -3.37 -8.70 3.75
CA ALA A 37 -4.80 -8.62 4.01
C ALA A 37 -5.54 -9.93 3.69
N ALA A 38 -5.17 -10.61 2.59
CA ALA A 38 -5.83 -11.84 2.17
C ALA A 38 -5.34 -13.10 2.89
N SER A 39 -4.28 -13.04 3.70
CA SER A 39 -3.59 -14.23 4.22
C SER A 39 -4.48 -15.09 5.15
N PRO A 40 -4.79 -16.34 4.78
CA PRO A 40 -5.50 -17.27 5.65
C PRO A 40 -4.65 -17.68 6.87
N GLN A 41 -3.34 -17.85 6.68
CA GLN A 41 -2.43 -18.29 7.74
C GLN A 41 -2.27 -17.21 8.80
N LEU A 42 -2.07 -15.94 8.41
CA LEU A 42 -1.96 -14.83 9.35
C LEU A 42 -3.28 -14.63 10.10
N ALA A 43 -4.42 -14.66 9.41
CA ALA A 43 -5.74 -14.58 10.03
C ALA A 43 -5.93 -15.69 11.08
N ALA A 44 -5.59 -16.94 10.75
CA ALA A 44 -5.71 -18.07 11.67
C ALA A 44 -4.76 -17.97 12.87
N VAL A 45 -3.55 -17.42 12.69
CA VAL A 45 -2.62 -17.17 13.81
C VAL A 45 -3.19 -16.11 14.74
N LEU A 46 -3.62 -14.97 14.20
CA LEU A 46 -4.20 -13.89 14.99
C LEU A 46 -5.45 -14.34 15.74
N ASP A 47 -6.34 -15.11 15.09
CA ASP A 47 -7.56 -15.63 15.70
C ASP A 47 -7.28 -16.52 16.93
N ARG A 48 -6.23 -17.36 16.89
CA ARG A 48 -5.79 -18.15 18.05
C ARG A 48 -5.35 -17.31 19.24
N HIS A 49 -5.00 -16.04 19.00
CA HIS A 49 -4.63 -15.07 20.02
C HIS A 49 -5.74 -14.05 20.30
N GLY A 50 -6.98 -14.30 19.84
CA GLY A 50 -8.12 -13.40 20.06
C GLY A 50 -8.07 -12.12 19.24
N LEU A 51 -7.20 -12.06 18.23
CA LEU A 51 -6.99 -10.92 17.35
C LEU A 51 -7.64 -11.14 15.98
N THR A 52 -8.05 -10.05 15.36
CA THR A 52 -8.82 -10.05 14.13
C THR A 52 -8.07 -9.34 13.02
N LEU A 53 -7.77 -10.06 11.92
CA LEU A 53 -7.22 -9.45 10.71
C LEU A 53 -8.35 -8.93 9.81
N ASP A 54 -8.41 -7.62 9.59
CA ASP A 54 -9.32 -7.04 8.61
C ASP A 54 -8.88 -7.44 7.19
N PRO A 55 -9.77 -8.05 6.38
CA PRO A 55 -9.40 -8.56 5.07
C PRO A 55 -9.23 -7.47 4.00
N VAL A 56 -9.52 -6.20 4.31
CA VAL A 56 -9.42 -5.08 3.37
C VAL A 56 -8.20 -4.21 3.69
N SER A 57 -8.10 -3.72 4.93
CA SER A 57 -6.97 -2.88 5.36
C SER A 57 -5.71 -3.70 5.64
N GLY A 58 -5.86 -4.96 6.05
CA GLY A 58 -4.75 -5.78 6.55
C GLY A 58 -4.30 -5.38 7.97
N GLU A 59 -5.05 -4.50 8.64
CA GLU A 59 -4.81 -4.10 10.03
C GLU A 59 -5.33 -5.17 11.00
N VAL A 60 -4.75 -5.20 12.20
CA VAL A 60 -5.29 -5.97 13.32
C VAL A 60 -6.28 -5.08 14.06
N VAL A 61 -7.57 -5.39 13.98
CA VAL A 61 -8.68 -4.50 14.36
C VAL A 61 -8.60 -4.06 15.83
N GLU A 62 -8.17 -4.95 16.72
CA GLU A 62 -8.02 -4.65 18.15
C GLU A 62 -6.83 -3.72 18.44
N LEU A 63 -5.80 -3.73 17.58
CA LEU A 63 -4.56 -2.96 17.75
C LEU A 63 -4.55 -1.64 16.96
N GLU A 64 -5.37 -1.53 15.91
CA GLU A 64 -5.48 -0.35 15.04
C GLU A 64 -5.62 0.98 15.81
N PRO A 65 -6.42 1.09 16.91
CA PRO A 65 -6.54 2.34 17.66
C PRO A 65 -5.20 2.85 18.24
N LEU A 66 -4.23 1.95 18.43
CA LEU A 66 -2.92 2.26 19.02
C LEU A 66 -1.91 2.74 17.95
N ASN A 67 -2.24 2.63 16.66
CA ASN A 67 -1.34 2.99 15.56
C ASN A 67 -0.85 4.44 15.68
N THR A 68 -1.71 5.38 16.11
CA THR A 68 -1.35 6.80 16.29
C THR A 68 -0.23 6.99 17.31
N VAL A 69 -0.31 6.29 18.45
CA VAL A 69 0.67 6.38 19.55
C VAL A 69 2.02 5.81 19.09
N MET A 70 1.98 4.70 18.34
CA MET A 70 3.19 4.04 17.82
C MET A 70 3.78 4.73 16.57
N SER A 71 3.03 5.62 15.91
CA SER A 71 3.42 6.26 14.64
C SER A 71 3.93 7.70 14.79
N LYS A 72 4.77 7.96 15.79
CA LYS A 72 5.31 9.31 16.12
C LYS A 72 5.87 10.06 14.90
N ARG A 73 6.59 9.37 14.02
CA ARG A 73 7.13 9.98 12.80
C ARG A 73 6.02 10.39 11.83
N GLY A 74 5.01 9.54 11.64
CA GLY A 74 3.86 9.83 10.78
C GLY A 74 3.08 11.05 11.29
N GLU A 75 2.84 11.11 12.60
CA GLU A 75 2.25 12.27 13.27
C GLU A 75 3.03 13.56 13.00
N GLN A 76 4.36 13.50 13.12
CA GLN A 76 5.23 14.64 12.81
C GLN A 76 5.14 15.05 11.34
N VAL A 77 5.13 14.09 10.38
CA VAL A 77 4.95 14.43 8.95
C VAL A 77 3.62 15.14 8.75
N ARG A 78 2.53 14.62 9.34
CA ARG A 78 1.18 15.15 9.13
C ARG A 78 1.07 16.59 9.63
N LYS A 79 1.54 16.87 10.85
CA LYS A 79 1.59 18.24 11.39
C LYS A 79 2.44 19.19 10.54
N ASN A 80 3.59 18.71 10.05
CA ASN A 80 4.42 19.51 9.16
C ASN A 80 3.69 19.83 7.85
N LEU A 81 2.97 18.86 7.28
CA LEU A 81 2.21 19.01 6.05
C LEU A 81 1.05 19.99 6.25
N GLU A 82 0.24 19.82 7.29
CA GLU A 82 -0.87 20.72 7.65
C GLU A 82 -0.40 22.17 7.76
N ARG A 83 0.75 22.40 8.41
CA ARG A 83 1.36 23.73 8.50
C ARG A 83 1.77 24.27 7.13
N LEU A 84 2.48 23.47 6.33
CA LEU A 84 2.95 23.88 5.00
C LEU A 84 1.79 24.15 4.03
N GLU A 85 0.72 23.37 4.11
CA GLU A 85 -0.50 23.58 3.32
C GLU A 85 -1.20 24.87 3.73
N ALA A 86 -1.39 25.12 5.02
CA ALA A 86 -1.98 26.37 5.52
C ALA A 86 -1.16 27.61 5.15
N GLU A 87 0.17 27.53 5.24
CA GLU A 87 1.07 28.60 4.78
C GLU A 87 0.96 28.84 3.27
N TRP A 88 0.82 27.78 2.47
CA TRP A 88 0.64 27.89 1.03
C TRP A 88 -0.71 28.55 0.68
N GLU A 89 -1.80 28.09 1.29
CA GLU A 89 -3.15 28.64 1.07
C GLU A 89 -3.23 30.13 1.45
N ALA A 90 -2.63 30.51 2.58
CA ALA A 90 -2.58 31.91 3.00
C ALA A 90 -1.81 32.80 2.01
N ALA A 91 -0.76 32.26 1.37
CA ALA A 91 0.03 32.98 0.38
C ALA A 91 -0.60 33.00 -1.03
N HIS A 92 -1.54 32.10 -1.32
CA HIS A 92 -2.16 31.95 -2.65
C HIS A 92 -3.70 31.95 -2.57
N PRO A 93 -4.32 33.06 -2.12
CA PRO A 93 -5.75 33.13 -1.93
C PRO A 93 -6.51 32.96 -3.26
N GLY A 94 -7.43 31.99 -3.30
CA GLY A 94 -8.25 31.70 -4.49
C GLY A 94 -7.59 30.76 -5.51
N GLU A 95 -6.34 30.35 -5.27
CA GLU A 95 -5.69 29.31 -6.08
C GLU A 95 -5.95 27.92 -5.51
N THR A 96 -5.99 26.91 -6.39
CA THR A 96 -6.07 25.50 -6.00
C THR A 96 -4.70 24.85 -6.10
N MET A 97 -4.29 24.14 -5.06
CA MET A 97 -3.00 23.47 -5.03
C MET A 97 -2.92 22.36 -6.09
N GLY A 98 -2.06 22.56 -7.09
CA GLY A 98 -1.80 21.56 -8.12
C GLY A 98 -0.94 20.38 -7.61
N PRO A 99 -0.91 19.25 -8.35
CA PRO A 99 -0.24 18.02 -7.94
C PRO A 99 1.28 18.18 -7.73
N VAL A 100 1.93 19.06 -8.50
CA VAL A 100 3.37 19.35 -8.35
C VAL A 100 3.67 20.03 -7.01
N VAL A 101 2.84 21.01 -6.62
CA VAL A 101 2.99 21.73 -5.36
C VAL A 101 2.72 20.78 -4.20
N SER A 102 1.61 20.03 -4.24
CA SER A 102 1.26 19.04 -3.22
C SER A 102 2.38 18.00 -3.01
N SER A 103 2.96 17.48 -4.10
CA SER A 103 4.09 16.55 -4.05
C SER A 103 5.33 17.17 -3.39
N ARG A 104 5.62 18.43 -3.71
CA ARG A 104 6.74 19.18 -3.11
C ARG A 104 6.53 19.41 -1.62
N LEU A 105 5.35 19.85 -1.20
CA LEU A 105 5.03 20.07 0.21
C LEU A 105 5.10 18.76 1.00
N THR A 106 4.61 17.65 0.43
CA THR A 106 4.73 16.31 1.03
C THR A 106 6.19 15.92 1.24
N ALA A 107 7.05 16.13 0.25
CA ALA A 107 8.49 15.86 0.37
C ALA A 107 9.16 16.76 1.42
N GLN A 108 8.79 18.04 1.48
CA GLN A 108 9.27 18.98 2.48
C GLN A 108 8.84 18.59 3.90
N ALA A 109 7.57 18.26 4.11
CA ALA A 109 7.03 17.79 5.40
C ALA A 109 7.76 16.54 5.92
N TRP A 110 8.16 15.65 5.01
CA TRP A 110 8.92 14.45 5.33
C TRP A 110 10.41 14.73 5.63
N ALA A 111 11.01 15.74 5.02
CA ALA A 111 12.41 16.10 5.29
C ALA A 111 12.56 16.98 6.54
N TYR A 112 11.57 17.83 6.81
CA TYR A 112 11.61 18.83 7.86
C TYR A 112 11.80 18.21 9.24
N GLU A 113 12.82 18.71 9.96
CA GLU A 113 13.20 18.31 11.33
C GLU A 113 13.26 16.79 11.54
N ARG A 114 13.67 16.04 10.52
CA ARG A 114 13.81 14.59 10.62
C ARG A 114 14.95 14.25 11.58
N PRO A 115 14.70 13.63 12.74
CA PRO A 115 15.75 13.30 13.69
C PRO A 115 16.71 12.26 13.11
N ALA A 116 18.00 12.39 13.42
CA ALA A 116 18.97 11.34 13.11
C ALA A 116 18.63 10.07 13.90
N LYS A 117 18.75 8.90 13.25
CA LYS A 117 18.58 7.62 13.94
C LYS A 117 19.68 7.47 14.99
N LYS A 118 19.28 7.27 16.24
CA LYS A 118 20.21 6.92 17.33
C LYS A 118 20.24 5.39 17.47
N PRO A 119 21.37 4.79 17.90
CA PRO A 119 21.39 3.38 18.28
C PRO A 119 20.34 3.11 19.35
N THR A 120 19.61 2.01 19.23
CA THR A 120 18.54 1.61 20.14
C THR A 120 19.00 0.54 21.13
N THR A 121 18.42 0.55 22.33
CA THR A 121 18.63 -0.45 23.39
C THR A 121 17.31 -1.17 23.75
N LEU A 122 17.32 -2.02 24.78
CA LEU A 122 16.09 -2.65 25.30
C LEU A 122 15.24 -1.70 26.15
N ARG A 123 15.79 -0.58 26.63
CA ARG A 123 15.06 0.42 27.42
C ARG A 123 13.90 1.04 26.64
N GLU A 124 14.00 1.07 25.32
CA GLU A 124 12.93 1.51 24.44
C GLU A 124 11.70 0.59 24.47
N GLU A 125 11.85 -0.70 24.79
CA GLU A 125 10.72 -1.63 24.91
C GLU A 125 9.85 -1.29 26.13
N GLU A 126 10.45 -1.02 27.28
CA GLU A 126 9.72 -0.59 28.49
C GLU A 126 8.95 0.72 28.27
N ALA A 127 9.53 1.63 27.48
CA ALA A 127 8.87 2.87 27.09
C ALA A 127 7.66 2.59 26.18
N TRP A 128 7.78 1.70 25.19
CA TRP A 128 6.65 1.30 24.34
C TRP A 128 5.54 0.63 25.16
N LEU A 129 5.88 -0.28 26.07
CA LEU A 129 4.89 -0.93 26.94
C LEU A 129 4.17 0.09 27.83
N THR A 130 4.88 1.09 28.33
CA THR A 130 4.27 2.18 29.10
C THR A 130 3.30 3.00 28.25
N GLU A 131 3.73 3.44 27.07
CA GLU A 131 2.89 4.21 26.14
C GLU A 131 1.64 3.42 25.70
N LEU A 132 1.79 2.11 25.47
CA LEU A 132 0.66 1.23 25.14
C LEU A 132 -0.33 1.14 26.31
N ARG A 133 0.15 0.91 27.55
CA ARG A 133 -0.71 0.87 28.74
C ARG A 133 -1.43 2.20 28.99
N GLU A 134 -0.73 3.32 28.83
CA GLU A 134 -1.33 4.67 28.93
C GLU A 134 -2.40 4.91 27.86
N ALA A 135 -2.22 4.32 26.66
CA ALA A 135 -3.21 4.32 25.60
C ALA A 135 -4.35 3.31 25.81
N GLY A 136 -4.35 2.57 26.93
CA GLY A 136 -5.39 1.60 27.29
C GLY A 136 -5.21 0.20 26.72
N TYR A 137 -4.02 -0.13 26.21
CA TYR A 137 -3.71 -1.51 25.82
C TYR A 137 -3.51 -2.40 27.04
N ASP A 138 -4.32 -3.44 27.14
CA ASP A 138 -4.16 -4.52 28.10
C ASP A 138 -4.24 -5.87 27.36
N PRO A 139 -3.14 -6.64 27.28
CA PRO A 139 -3.12 -7.91 26.57
C PRO A 139 -4.05 -8.97 27.18
N GLU A 140 -4.35 -8.90 28.48
CA GLU A 140 -5.22 -9.86 29.16
C GLU A 140 -6.71 -9.56 28.95
N TYR A 141 -7.05 -8.32 28.55
CA TYR A 141 -8.43 -7.84 28.43
C TYR A 141 -8.75 -7.26 27.06
N LEU A 142 -8.18 -7.84 25.99
CA LEU A 142 -8.54 -7.44 24.63
C LEU A 142 -9.98 -7.85 24.31
N VAL A 143 -10.84 -6.84 24.10
CA VAL A 143 -12.21 -7.04 23.62
C VAL A 143 -12.17 -7.30 22.13
N ARG A 144 -12.49 -8.54 21.75
CA ARG A 144 -12.59 -8.94 20.35
C ARG A 144 -13.58 -8.04 19.59
N ARG A 145 -13.13 -7.51 18.46
CA ARG A 145 -13.96 -6.65 17.61
C ARG A 145 -14.59 -7.46 16.46
N PRO A 146 -15.79 -7.08 15.99
CA PRO A 146 -16.40 -7.75 14.86
C PRO A 146 -15.55 -7.54 13.60
N ALA A 147 -15.23 -8.65 12.93
CA ALA A 147 -14.51 -8.66 11.66
C ALA A 147 -15.49 -8.57 10.49
N ARG A 148 -15.04 -8.01 9.36
CA ARG A 148 -15.70 -8.27 8.08
C ARG A 148 -15.60 -9.75 7.74
N VAL A 149 -16.69 -10.34 7.27
CA VAL A 149 -16.69 -11.70 6.73
C VAL A 149 -15.88 -11.68 5.43
N PRO A 150 -14.81 -12.49 5.31
CA PRO A 150 -14.02 -12.50 4.10
C PRO A 150 -14.78 -13.10 2.91
N VAL A 151 -14.41 -12.67 1.71
CA VAL A 151 -15.01 -13.11 0.44
C VAL A 151 -14.16 -14.22 -0.20
N SER A 152 -14.79 -15.22 -0.82
CA SER A 152 -14.07 -16.22 -1.61
C SER A 152 -13.63 -15.62 -2.96
N THR A 153 -12.52 -16.08 -3.50
CA THR A 153 -12.11 -15.70 -4.86
C THR A 153 -13.15 -16.12 -5.91
N ASP A 154 -13.90 -17.19 -5.65
CA ASP A 154 -14.92 -17.72 -6.56
C ASP A 154 -16.16 -16.81 -6.66
N ASP A 155 -16.40 -15.96 -5.65
CA ASP A 155 -17.51 -15.02 -5.64
C ASP A 155 -17.22 -13.74 -6.45
N LEU A 156 -15.98 -13.61 -6.94
CA LEU A 156 -15.54 -12.44 -7.70
C LEU A 156 -15.63 -12.68 -9.21
N SER A 157 -16.25 -11.74 -9.92
CA SER A 157 -16.23 -11.72 -11.38
C SER A 157 -14.93 -11.11 -11.89
N VAL A 158 -14.12 -11.95 -12.57
CA VAL A 158 -12.91 -11.53 -13.28
C VAL A 158 -13.20 -10.42 -14.29
N GLN A 159 -14.31 -10.54 -15.05
CA GLN A 159 -14.74 -9.55 -16.03
C GLN A 159 -15.01 -8.19 -15.38
N ARG A 160 -15.70 -8.19 -14.23
CA ARG A 160 -15.97 -6.96 -13.48
C ARG A 160 -14.69 -6.34 -12.92
N ILE A 161 -13.77 -7.14 -12.42
CA ILE A 161 -12.46 -6.64 -11.95
C ILE A 161 -11.68 -6.03 -13.11
N ALA A 162 -11.60 -6.71 -14.25
CA ALA A 162 -10.90 -6.25 -15.44
C ALA A 162 -11.46 -4.91 -15.94
N SER A 163 -12.77 -4.83 -16.17
CA SER A 163 -13.45 -3.60 -16.60
C SER A 163 -13.24 -2.45 -15.60
N ARG A 164 -13.38 -2.71 -14.29
CA ARG A 164 -13.18 -1.67 -13.26
C ARG A 164 -11.72 -1.24 -13.13
N ALA A 165 -10.76 -2.12 -13.42
CA ALA A 165 -9.36 -1.74 -13.46
C ALA A 165 -9.09 -0.75 -14.60
N LEU A 166 -9.67 -0.98 -15.79
CA LEU A 166 -9.59 -0.06 -16.93
C LEU A 166 -10.30 1.27 -16.64
N ASP A 167 -11.49 1.26 -16.03
CA ASP A 167 -12.18 2.48 -15.58
C ASP A 167 -11.26 3.33 -14.70
N ARG A 168 -10.57 2.70 -13.74
CA ARG A 168 -9.66 3.39 -12.81
C ARG A 168 -8.42 3.92 -13.52
N CYS A 169 -7.85 3.18 -14.48
CA CYS A 169 -6.76 3.66 -15.31
C CYS A 169 -7.18 4.90 -16.12
N ALA A 170 -8.30 4.81 -16.84
CA ALA A 170 -8.79 5.87 -17.72
C ALA A 170 -9.21 7.14 -16.96
N ALA A 171 -9.69 6.99 -15.72
CA ALA A 171 -10.01 8.13 -14.86
C ALA A 171 -8.77 8.90 -14.40
N ALA A 172 -7.61 8.23 -14.32
CA ALA A 172 -6.36 8.83 -13.84
C ALA A 172 -5.50 9.40 -14.99
N GLU A 173 -5.37 8.66 -16.10
CA GLU A 173 -4.43 8.97 -17.17
C GLU A 173 -4.99 8.54 -18.55
N SER A 174 -4.53 9.20 -19.62
CA SER A 174 -4.91 8.84 -21.01
C SER A 174 -4.16 7.62 -21.57
N THR A 175 -3.12 7.15 -20.88
CA THR A 175 -2.32 5.99 -21.26
C THR A 175 -1.88 5.29 -19.98
N TRP A 176 -1.72 3.96 -20.00
CA TRP A 176 -1.30 3.20 -18.84
C TRP A 176 -0.38 2.04 -19.23
N THR A 177 0.31 1.51 -18.23
CA THR A 177 1.12 0.29 -18.40
C THR A 177 0.35 -0.94 -17.93
N ARG A 178 0.85 -2.13 -18.27
CA ARG A 178 0.37 -3.39 -17.66
C ARG A 178 0.40 -3.34 -16.13
N HIS A 179 1.41 -2.69 -15.55
CA HIS A 179 1.57 -2.58 -14.11
C HIS A 179 0.51 -1.67 -13.47
N SER A 180 0.09 -0.61 -14.17
CA SER A 180 -1.02 0.24 -13.74
C SER A 180 -2.34 -0.56 -13.67
N VAL A 181 -2.62 -1.37 -14.70
CA VAL A 181 -3.81 -2.26 -14.71
C VAL A 181 -3.72 -3.28 -13.58
N GLN A 182 -2.55 -3.92 -13.40
CA GLN A 182 -2.32 -4.88 -12.33
C GLN A 182 -2.50 -4.26 -10.94
N GLU A 183 -2.01 -3.04 -10.74
CA GLU A 183 -2.20 -2.29 -9.50
C GLU A 183 -3.69 -2.10 -9.20
N HIS A 184 -4.47 -1.61 -10.16
CA HIS A 184 -5.90 -1.38 -9.94
C HIS A 184 -6.68 -2.68 -9.75
N ALA A 185 -6.39 -3.73 -10.52
CA ALA A 185 -6.98 -5.05 -10.33
C ALA A 185 -6.70 -5.58 -8.91
N THR A 186 -5.44 -5.48 -8.46
CA THR A 186 -5.03 -5.91 -7.11
C THR A 186 -5.75 -5.12 -6.03
N ARG A 187 -5.89 -3.79 -6.18
CA ARG A 187 -6.63 -2.95 -5.24
C ARG A 187 -8.11 -3.32 -5.18
N ILE A 188 -8.76 -3.53 -6.32
CA ILE A 188 -10.18 -3.93 -6.38
C ILE A 188 -10.39 -5.27 -5.66
N ILE A 189 -9.50 -6.24 -5.89
CA ILE A 189 -9.56 -7.55 -5.22
C ILE A 189 -9.37 -7.40 -3.70
N THR A 190 -8.43 -6.55 -3.27
CA THR A 190 -8.17 -6.29 -1.85
C THR A 190 -9.36 -5.59 -1.19
N GLU A 191 -9.94 -4.58 -1.85
CA GLU A 191 -11.11 -3.83 -1.40
C GLU A 191 -12.36 -4.71 -1.26
N ALA A 192 -12.44 -5.80 -2.03
CA ALA A 192 -13.50 -6.80 -1.87
C ALA A 192 -13.36 -7.64 -0.60
N GLY A 193 -12.20 -7.61 0.08
CA GLY A 193 -11.98 -8.33 1.34
C GLY A 193 -11.78 -9.84 1.15
N VAL A 194 -11.05 -10.24 0.12
CA VAL A 194 -10.81 -11.67 -0.15
C VAL A 194 -9.96 -12.34 0.93
N ARG A 195 -10.20 -13.64 1.16
CA ARG A 195 -9.26 -14.51 1.88
C ARG A 195 -8.75 -15.58 0.92
N ALA A 196 -7.46 -15.56 0.61
CA ALA A 196 -6.89 -16.39 -0.43
C ALA A 196 -5.42 -16.67 -0.15
N THR A 197 -4.95 -17.86 -0.52
CA THR A 197 -3.52 -18.17 -0.52
C THR A 197 -2.77 -17.27 -1.51
N PRO A 198 -1.44 -17.10 -1.34
CA PRO A 198 -0.64 -16.30 -2.29
C PRO A 198 -0.72 -16.79 -3.74
N ASN A 199 -0.99 -18.07 -3.98
CA ASN A 199 -1.12 -18.61 -5.33
C ASN A 199 -2.47 -18.26 -5.95
N GLU A 200 -3.58 -18.52 -5.25
CA GLU A 200 -4.93 -18.14 -5.70
C GLU A 200 -5.03 -16.64 -5.97
N LEU A 201 -4.47 -15.81 -5.08
CA LEU A 201 -4.45 -14.37 -5.25
C LEU A 201 -3.65 -13.96 -6.50
N ARG A 202 -2.48 -14.58 -6.73
CA ARG A 202 -1.65 -14.31 -7.92
C ARG A 202 -2.36 -14.72 -9.20
N GLU A 203 -3.04 -15.86 -9.20
CA GLU A 203 -3.82 -16.35 -10.34
C GLU A 203 -4.97 -15.38 -10.65
N LEU A 204 -5.80 -15.02 -9.66
CA LEU A 204 -6.91 -14.09 -9.85
C LEU A 204 -6.44 -12.73 -10.38
N ILE A 205 -5.41 -12.15 -9.77
CA ILE A 205 -4.81 -10.88 -10.24
C ILE A 205 -4.29 -11.04 -11.68
N GLY A 206 -3.60 -12.16 -11.96
CA GLY A 206 -3.04 -12.45 -13.27
C GLY A 206 -4.10 -12.53 -14.36
N VAL A 207 -5.15 -13.32 -14.14
CA VAL A 207 -6.26 -13.50 -15.09
C VAL A 207 -7.01 -12.18 -15.30
N ALA A 208 -7.36 -11.45 -14.23
CA ALA A 208 -8.05 -10.17 -14.37
C ALA A 208 -7.20 -9.12 -15.11
N THR A 209 -5.89 -9.11 -14.86
CA THR A 209 -4.95 -8.22 -15.57
C THR A 209 -4.87 -8.59 -17.06
N MET A 210 -4.74 -9.89 -17.38
CA MET A 210 -4.68 -10.33 -18.78
C MET A 210 -5.96 -10.00 -19.53
N LEU A 211 -7.12 -10.30 -18.96
CA LEU A 211 -8.42 -9.99 -19.56
C LEU A 211 -8.58 -8.49 -19.83
N ALA A 212 -8.19 -7.63 -18.89
CA ALA A 212 -8.23 -6.18 -19.09
C ALA A 212 -7.30 -5.71 -20.24
N LEU A 213 -6.17 -6.39 -20.43
CA LEU A 213 -5.22 -6.03 -21.49
C LEU A 213 -5.68 -6.50 -22.87
N GLU A 214 -6.55 -7.50 -22.97
CA GLU A 214 -7.15 -7.92 -24.26
C GLU A 214 -7.98 -6.81 -24.89
N ASP A 215 -8.55 -5.92 -24.07
CA ASP A 215 -9.30 -4.72 -24.52
C ASP A 215 -8.39 -3.50 -24.76
N CYS A 216 -7.07 -3.63 -24.58
CA CYS A 216 -6.09 -2.57 -24.76
C CYS A 216 -5.29 -2.73 -26.06
N PHE A 217 -4.74 -1.64 -26.57
CA PHE A 217 -3.75 -1.67 -27.67
C PHE A 217 -2.51 -0.84 -27.32
N SER A 218 -1.37 -1.23 -27.89
CA SER A 218 -0.11 -0.49 -27.71
C SER A 218 -0.11 0.77 -28.58
N ILE A 219 0.24 1.91 -27.97
CA ILE A 219 0.58 3.14 -28.70
C ILE A 219 2.07 3.22 -29.08
N LEU A 220 2.88 2.27 -28.57
CA LEU A 220 4.30 2.17 -28.90
C LEU A 220 4.50 1.34 -30.19
N PRO A 221 5.53 1.67 -31.00
CA PRO A 221 5.96 0.84 -32.11
C PRO A 221 6.26 -0.60 -31.68
N ALA A 222 6.14 -1.55 -32.61
CA ALA A 222 6.30 -2.98 -32.33
C ALA A 222 7.70 -3.37 -31.81
N ASP A 223 8.73 -2.59 -32.13
CA ASP A 223 10.13 -2.79 -31.75
C ASP A 223 10.56 -1.93 -30.53
N ALA A 224 9.63 -1.15 -29.97
CA ALA A 224 9.92 -0.33 -28.81
C ALA A 224 10.04 -1.19 -27.54
N VAL A 225 10.98 -0.79 -26.67
CA VAL A 225 11.11 -1.40 -25.34
C VAL A 225 9.86 -1.08 -24.52
N THR A 226 9.16 -2.12 -24.03
CA THR A 226 7.97 -1.97 -23.21
C THR A 226 8.33 -1.78 -21.71
N PRO A 227 7.59 -0.92 -20.99
CA PRO A 227 7.82 -0.63 -19.58
C PRO A 227 7.25 -1.68 -18.59
#